data_AF-A0A7V5RIW2-F1
#
_entry.id   AF-A0A7V5RIW2-F1
#
_cell.length_a   1.000
_cell.length_b   1.000
_cell.length_c   1.000
_cell.angle_alpha   90.00
_cell.angle_beta   90.00
_cell.angle_gamma   90.00
#
_symmetry.space_group_name_H-M   'P 1'
#
loop_
_entity.id
_entity.type
_entity.pdbx_description
1 polymer ?
#
loop_
_entity_poly.entity_id
_entity_poly.type
_entity_poly.pdbx_seq_one_letter_code
_entity_poly.pdbx_strand_id
1 'polypeptide(L)'
;MISPQFILLEKVMNDLIEKLLPAIGPEVTEKVQSQFGLSSEAVDKVLPGVAELVIDGLSQQGGDSGSSDLLGTITSLARKGGAEDDDTFIEQFFGGNLSTVVSSLAGKIGVDDGTSRGILQAVVPIVLSYFAKSAEQEGLGGLLSMFGGNSKDIAGDLLNNAGGVQGLIGKLGGFFRKG
;
A
#
# COMPACT_ATOMS: atom_id res chain seq x y z
N MET A 1 16.06 21.55 -13.73
CA MET A 1 16.59 20.17 -13.78
C MET A 1 15.71 19.34 -12.87
N ILE A 2 14.92 18.42 -13.43
CA ILE A 2 14.06 17.53 -12.66
C ILE A 2 14.95 16.40 -12.14
N SER A 3 14.96 16.18 -10.83
CA SER A 3 15.78 15.14 -10.20
C SER A 3 15.38 13.75 -10.71
N PRO A 4 16.32 12.84 -11.00
CA PRO A 4 16.04 11.48 -11.46
C PRO A 4 15.07 10.69 -10.56
N GLN A 5 15.08 10.99 -9.26
CA GLN A 5 14.17 10.42 -8.26
C GLN A 5 12.68 10.71 -8.54
N PHE A 6 12.39 11.88 -9.12
CA PHE A 6 11.01 12.31 -9.41
C PHE A 6 10.40 11.56 -10.60
N ILE A 7 11.24 11.23 -11.59
CA ILE A 7 10.84 10.47 -12.79
C ILE A 7 10.50 9.02 -12.43
N LEU A 8 11.21 8.45 -11.45
CA LEU A 8 10.97 7.10 -10.99
C LEU A 8 9.62 6.98 -10.28
N LEU A 9 9.32 7.94 -9.41
CA LEU A 9 8.10 7.97 -8.59
C LEU A 9 6.84 8.15 -9.44
N GLU A 10 6.92 9.03 -10.45
CA GLU A 10 5.82 9.25 -11.40
C GLU A 10 5.52 7.99 -12.23
N LYS A 11 6.57 7.28 -12.65
CA LYS A 11 6.42 6.04 -13.41
C LYS A 11 5.82 4.90 -12.56
N VAL A 12 6.32 4.74 -11.32
CA VAL A 12 5.77 3.79 -10.34
C VAL A 12 4.27 4.00 -10.16
N MET A 13 3.89 5.25 -9.93
CA MET A 13 2.50 5.62 -9.66
C MET A 13 1.61 5.39 -10.89
N ASN A 14 2.09 5.71 -12.09
CA ASN A 14 1.35 5.45 -13.34
C ASN A 14 1.16 3.95 -13.59
N ASP A 15 2.21 3.13 -13.41
CA ASP A 15 2.12 1.67 -13.58
C ASP A 15 1.15 1.04 -12.55
N LEU A 16 1.13 1.56 -11.32
CA LEU A 16 0.21 1.15 -10.28
C LEU A 16 -1.24 1.51 -10.63
N ILE A 17 -1.48 2.73 -11.10
CA ILE A 17 -2.79 3.22 -11.54
C ILE A 17 -3.31 2.40 -12.73
N GLU A 18 -2.46 2.11 -13.72
CA GLU A 18 -2.81 1.30 -14.90
C GLU A 18 -3.21 -0.14 -14.54
N LYS A 19 -2.71 -0.68 -13.43
CA LYS A 19 -3.06 -2.02 -12.94
C LYS A 19 -4.24 -2.02 -11.96
N LEU A 20 -4.33 -1.01 -11.10
CA LEU A 20 -5.41 -0.86 -10.11
C LEU A 20 -6.73 -0.44 -10.77
N LEU A 21 -6.72 0.54 -11.67
CA LEU A 21 -7.93 1.05 -12.32
C LEU A 21 -8.77 -0.05 -12.99
N PRO A 22 -8.21 -0.92 -13.86
CA PRO A 22 -9.03 -1.97 -14.48
C PRO A 22 -9.46 -3.03 -13.47
N ALA A 23 -8.72 -3.24 -12.39
CA ALA A 23 -8.98 -4.31 -11.43
C ALA A 23 -10.01 -3.95 -10.35
N ILE A 24 -9.92 -2.74 -9.79
CA ILE A 24 -10.79 -2.28 -8.70
C ILE A 24 -11.55 -0.99 -9.05
N GLY A 25 -11.25 -0.37 -10.20
CA GLY A 25 -11.86 0.90 -10.62
C GLY A 25 -13.38 0.87 -10.69
N PRO A 26 -14.02 -0.14 -11.32
CA PRO A 26 -15.48 -0.21 -11.35
C PRO A 26 -16.12 -0.28 -9.96
N GLU A 27 -15.55 -1.09 -9.06
CA GLU A 27 -16.03 -1.27 -7.69
C GLU A 27 -15.86 -0.01 -6.85
N VAL A 28 -14.67 0.61 -6.89
CA VAL A 28 -14.40 1.85 -6.16
C VAL A 28 -15.22 3.00 -6.74
N THR A 29 -15.39 3.08 -8.06
CA THR A 29 -16.23 4.07 -8.70
C THR A 29 -17.68 3.92 -8.26
N GLU A 30 -18.24 2.72 -8.34
CA GLU A 30 -19.61 2.45 -7.93
C GLU A 30 -19.82 2.79 -6.45
N LYS A 31 -18.92 2.34 -5.56
CA LYS A 31 -19.03 2.58 -4.12
C LYS A 31 -18.90 4.06 -3.77
N VAL A 32 -17.94 4.76 -4.38
CA VAL A 32 -17.69 6.17 -4.09
C VAL A 32 -18.80 7.07 -4.65
N GLN A 33 -19.26 6.80 -5.88
CA GLN A 33 -20.36 7.56 -6.49
C GLN A 33 -21.68 7.30 -5.78
N SER A 34 -22.02 6.03 -5.49
CA SER A 34 -23.29 5.68 -4.87
C SER A 34 -23.41 6.12 -3.42
N GLN A 35 -22.32 6.07 -2.65
CA GLN A 35 -22.35 6.39 -1.21
C GLN A 35 -22.09 7.87 -0.93
N PHE A 36 -21.23 8.54 -1.72
CA PHE A 36 -20.80 9.92 -1.43
C PHE A 36 -21.24 10.93 -2.49
N GLY A 37 -21.89 10.49 -3.58
CA GLY A 37 -22.42 11.39 -4.61
C GLY A 37 -21.34 12.15 -5.40
N LEU A 38 -20.12 11.61 -5.45
CA LEU A 38 -18.99 12.27 -6.11
C LEU A 38 -19.08 12.19 -7.63
N SER A 39 -18.54 13.23 -8.29
CA SER A 39 -18.39 13.25 -9.76
C SER A 39 -17.31 12.25 -10.21
N SER A 40 -17.39 11.80 -11.47
CA SER A 40 -16.34 10.96 -12.04
C SER A 40 -14.94 11.58 -11.93
N GLU A 41 -14.83 12.90 -12.10
CA GLU A 41 -13.54 13.59 -11.96
C GLU A 41 -12.97 13.56 -10.53
N ALA A 42 -13.83 13.59 -9.50
CA ALA A 42 -13.38 13.42 -8.13
C ALA A 42 -12.97 11.97 -7.85
N VAL A 43 -13.74 10.99 -8.37
CA VAL A 43 -13.44 9.56 -8.28
C VAL A 43 -12.10 9.21 -8.93
N ASP A 44 -11.81 9.81 -10.08
CA ASP A 44 -10.53 9.64 -10.80
C ASP A 44 -9.32 10.04 -9.94
N LYS A 45 -9.52 10.94 -8.96
CA LYS A 45 -8.49 11.38 -8.00
C LYS A 45 -8.51 10.59 -6.70
N VAL A 46 -9.63 9.94 -6.37
CA VAL A 46 -9.77 9.12 -5.16
C VAL A 46 -8.86 7.91 -5.22
N LEU A 47 -8.87 7.15 -6.31
CA LEU A 47 -8.05 5.94 -6.42
C LEU A 47 -6.54 6.21 -6.29
N PRO A 48 -5.95 7.14 -7.06
CA PRO A 48 -4.55 7.52 -6.89
C PRO A 48 -4.25 8.04 -5.48
N GLY A 49 -5.12 8.92 -4.96
CA GLY A 49 -4.93 9.51 -3.63
C GLY A 49 -4.96 8.47 -2.51
N VAL A 50 -5.92 7.55 -2.54
CA VAL A 50 -6.02 6.47 -1.54
C VAL A 50 -4.89 5.47 -1.72
N ALA A 51 -4.52 5.12 -2.96
CA ALA A 51 -3.41 4.21 -3.21
C ALA A 51 -2.09 4.74 -2.63
N GLU A 52 -1.75 6.01 -2.85
CA GLU A 52 -0.58 6.67 -2.24
C GLU A 52 -0.62 6.58 -0.70
N LEU A 53 -1.77 6.89 -0.10
CA LEU A 53 -1.92 6.85 1.35
C LEU A 53 -1.77 5.43 1.90
N VAL A 54 -2.33 4.42 1.21
CA VAL A 54 -2.17 3.01 1.59
C VAL A 54 -0.70 2.60 1.50
N ILE A 55 0.03 3.04 0.47
CA ILE A 55 1.46 2.79 0.32
C ILE A 55 2.25 3.42 1.47
N ASP A 56 1.95 4.67 1.81
CA ASP A 56 2.58 5.37 2.94
C ASP A 56 2.28 4.67 4.27
N GLY A 57 1.03 4.25 4.48
CA GLY A 57 0.62 3.50 5.66
C GLY A 57 1.32 2.13 5.77
N LEU A 58 1.42 1.40 4.67
CA LEU A 58 2.15 0.13 4.61
C LEU A 58 3.65 0.33 4.86
N SER A 59 4.24 1.40 4.34
CA SER A 59 5.65 1.73 4.58
C SER A 59 5.91 2.07 6.04
N GLN A 60 4.96 2.72 6.72
CA GLN A 60 5.03 2.97 8.18
C GLN A 60 4.89 1.69 9.00
N GLN A 61 4.04 0.74 8.57
CA GLN A 61 3.87 -0.55 9.23
C GLN A 61 5.05 -1.50 8.98
N GLY A 62 5.69 -1.41 7.80
CA GLY A 62 6.79 -2.27 7.37
C GLY A 62 8.20 -1.72 7.64
N GLY A 63 8.33 -0.47 8.10
CA GLY A 63 9.63 0.23 8.20
C GLY A 63 10.67 -0.42 9.12
N ASP A 64 10.24 -1.25 10.08
CA ASP A 64 11.12 -1.99 11.00
C ASP A 64 11.15 -3.51 10.77
N SER A 65 10.28 -4.04 9.90
CA SER A 65 10.04 -5.47 9.77
C SER A 65 10.32 -5.95 8.34
N GLY A 66 10.93 -7.13 8.19
CA GLY A 66 11.39 -7.60 6.89
C GLY A 66 10.26 -7.83 5.88
N SER A 67 10.61 -8.07 4.62
CA SER A 67 9.65 -8.33 3.52
C SER A 67 8.61 -9.40 3.83
N SER A 68 8.98 -10.46 4.55
CA SER A 68 8.02 -11.50 4.96
C SER A 68 6.99 -11.01 5.98
N ASP A 69 7.39 -10.09 6.86
CA ASP A 69 6.51 -9.49 7.86
C ASP A 69 5.58 -8.45 7.23
N LEU A 70 6.03 -7.75 6.19
CA LEU A 70 5.18 -6.86 5.40
C LEU A 70 4.07 -7.64 4.69
N LEU A 71 4.36 -8.80 4.08
CA LEU A 71 3.31 -9.65 3.49
C LEU A 71 2.32 -10.14 4.55
N GLY A 72 2.83 -10.67 5.67
CA GLY A 72 1.98 -11.11 6.77
C GLY A 72 1.07 -9.99 7.27
N THR A 73 1.62 -8.77 7.36
CA THR A 73 0.90 -7.56 7.76
C THR A 73 -0.16 -7.17 6.75
N ILE A 74 0.16 -7.12 5.45
CA ILE A 74 -0.82 -6.81 4.39
C ILE A 74 -1.95 -7.85 4.39
N THR A 75 -1.63 -9.14 4.43
CA THR A 75 -2.65 -10.21 4.44
C THR A 75 -3.49 -10.17 5.71
N SER A 76 -2.89 -9.87 6.86
CA SER A 76 -3.62 -9.71 8.13
C SER A 76 -4.53 -8.48 8.11
N LEU A 77 -4.06 -7.35 7.58
CA LEU A 77 -4.83 -6.11 7.48
C LEU A 77 -5.98 -6.25 6.46
N ALA A 78 -5.74 -6.87 5.32
CA ALA A 78 -6.78 -7.14 4.33
C ALA A 78 -7.89 -8.04 4.89
N ARG A 79 -7.54 -9.03 5.72
CA ARG A 79 -8.53 -9.87 6.42
C ARG A 79 -9.29 -9.09 7.50
N LYS A 80 -8.62 -8.13 8.15
CA LYS A 80 -9.21 -7.31 9.23
C LYS A 80 -10.11 -6.19 8.70
N GLY A 81 -9.76 -5.58 7.57
CA GLY A 81 -10.57 -4.56 6.90
C GLY A 81 -11.89 -5.09 6.32
N GLY A 82 -12.17 -6.39 6.42
CA GLY A 82 -13.49 -6.97 6.15
C GLY A 82 -14.32 -7.29 7.40
N ALA A 83 -13.82 -6.98 8.61
CA ALA A 83 -14.48 -7.29 9.88
C ALA A 83 -15.06 -6.01 10.52
N GLU A 84 -16.39 -5.87 10.40
CA GLU A 84 -17.42 -5.06 11.10
C GLU A 84 -17.13 -3.68 11.72
N ASP A 85 -15.90 -3.20 11.88
CA ASP A 85 -15.55 -1.87 12.41
C ASP A 85 -14.50 -1.17 11.53
N ASP A 86 -14.95 -0.69 10.36
CA ASP A 86 -14.12 0.00 9.35
C ASP A 86 -13.41 1.24 9.93
N ASP A 87 -14.07 1.96 10.85
CA ASP A 87 -13.53 3.14 11.56
C ASP A 87 -12.30 2.79 12.41
N THR A 88 -12.43 1.74 13.22
CA THR A 88 -11.35 1.29 14.10
C THR A 88 -10.18 0.76 13.28
N PHE A 89 -10.46 0.13 12.14
CA PHE A 89 -9.45 -0.38 11.24
C PHE A 89 -8.59 0.74 10.65
N ILE A 90 -9.19 1.79 10.06
CA ILE A 90 -8.40 2.87 9.44
C ILE A 90 -7.61 3.68 10.49
N GLU A 91 -8.15 3.85 11.69
CA GLU A 91 -7.45 4.46 12.82
C GLU A 91 -6.24 3.64 13.25
N GLN A 92 -6.35 2.31 13.27
CA GLN A 92 -5.22 1.43 13.57
C GLN A 92 -4.20 1.37 12.44
N PHE A 93 -4.66 1.42 11.18
CA PHE A 93 -3.80 1.34 10.01
C PHE A 93 -2.92 2.59 9.87
N PHE A 94 -3.55 3.77 9.92
CA PHE A 94 -2.85 5.06 9.82
C PHE A 94 -2.33 5.58 11.17
N GLY A 95 -2.71 4.94 12.28
CA GLY A 95 -2.33 5.34 13.63
C GLY A 95 -2.69 6.80 13.94
N GLY A 96 -1.78 7.50 14.60
CA GLY A 96 -1.93 8.93 14.92
C GLY A 96 -1.95 9.86 13.71
N ASN A 97 -1.67 9.36 12.50
CA ASN A 97 -1.61 10.17 11.28
C ASN A 97 -2.95 10.25 10.54
N LEU A 98 -4.01 9.56 11.01
CA LEU A 98 -5.29 9.54 10.29
C LEU A 98 -5.83 10.94 10.00
N SER A 99 -5.71 11.90 10.93
CA SER A 99 -6.18 13.27 10.69
C SER A 99 -5.44 13.93 9.51
N THR A 100 -4.13 13.74 9.42
CA THR A 100 -3.30 14.27 8.32
C THR A 100 -3.65 13.61 6.99
N VAL A 101 -3.87 12.30 7.00
CA VAL A 101 -4.28 11.50 5.84
C VAL A 101 -5.64 11.96 5.32
N VAL A 102 -6.61 12.13 6.21
CA VAL A 102 -7.95 12.65 5.89
C VAL A 102 -7.86 14.04 5.27
N SER A 103 -7.18 14.99 5.92
CA SER A 103 -7.06 16.35 5.39
C SER A 103 -6.28 16.42 4.07
N SER A 104 -5.28 15.55 3.89
CA SER A 104 -4.54 15.44 2.63
C SER A 104 -5.45 14.94 1.50
N LEU A 105 -6.22 13.88 1.73
CA LEU A 105 -7.18 13.38 0.75
C LEU A 105 -8.25 14.44 0.44
N ALA A 106 -8.83 15.05 1.48
CA ALA A 106 -9.82 16.12 1.36
C ALA A 106 -9.35 17.26 0.46
N GLY A 107 -8.13 17.75 0.69
CA GLY A 107 -7.51 18.78 -0.15
C GLY A 107 -7.26 18.34 -1.59
N LYS A 108 -6.92 17.06 -1.82
CA LYS A 108 -6.67 16.52 -3.16
C LYS A 108 -7.94 16.36 -4.00
N ILE A 109 -9.02 15.89 -3.39
CA ILE A 109 -10.27 15.59 -4.11
C ILE A 109 -11.32 16.69 -3.99
N GLY A 110 -11.07 17.70 -3.17
CA GLY A 110 -11.93 18.88 -3.02
C GLY A 110 -13.22 18.62 -2.25
N VAL A 111 -13.17 17.75 -1.23
CA VAL A 111 -14.33 17.41 -0.37
C VAL A 111 -14.01 17.71 1.10
N ASP A 112 -15.00 17.59 1.99
CA ASP A 112 -14.78 17.79 3.43
C ASP A 112 -14.10 16.58 4.10
N ASP A 113 -13.57 16.79 5.31
CA ASP A 113 -12.87 15.75 6.08
C ASP A 113 -13.78 14.57 6.44
N GLY A 114 -15.09 14.79 6.65
CA GLY A 114 -16.05 13.73 6.94
C GLY A 114 -16.26 12.81 5.73
N THR A 115 -16.49 13.41 4.57
CA THR A 115 -16.58 12.68 3.28
C THR A 115 -15.27 11.95 2.96
N SER A 116 -14.12 12.59 3.15
CA SER A 116 -12.81 11.96 2.93
C SER A 116 -12.55 10.78 3.84
N ARG A 117 -12.92 10.89 5.13
CA ARG A 117 -12.85 9.77 6.07
C ARG A 117 -13.73 8.61 5.62
N GLY A 118 -14.97 8.88 5.20
CA GLY A 118 -15.87 7.84 4.67
C GLY A 118 -15.32 7.16 3.41
N ILE A 119 -14.71 7.93 2.51
CA ILE A 119 -14.04 7.38 1.32
C ILE A 119 -12.87 6.47 1.72
N LEU A 120 -12.04 6.88 2.68
CA LEU A 120 -10.94 6.05 3.17
C LEU A 120 -11.46 4.72 3.74
N GLN A 121 -12.50 4.77 4.58
CA GLN A 121 -13.13 3.57 5.13
C GLN A 121 -13.65 2.64 4.03
N ALA A 122 -14.27 3.21 2.99
CA ALA A 122 -14.84 2.44 1.91
C ALA A 122 -13.80 1.84 0.96
N VAL A 123 -12.71 2.56 0.68
CA VAL A 123 -11.77 2.26 -0.42
C VAL A 123 -10.49 1.59 0.08
N VAL A 124 -9.97 1.96 1.25
CA VAL A 124 -8.73 1.39 1.80
C VAL A 124 -8.80 -0.14 1.91
N PRO A 125 -9.88 -0.76 2.43
CA PRO A 125 -9.99 -2.21 2.48
C PRO A 125 -9.97 -2.88 1.10
N ILE A 126 -10.56 -2.25 0.08
CA ILE A 126 -10.60 -2.77 -1.30
C ILE A 126 -9.18 -2.78 -1.89
N VAL A 127 -8.46 -1.66 -1.74
CA VAL A 127 -7.07 -1.52 -2.21
C VAL A 127 -6.15 -2.50 -1.49
N LEU A 128 -6.27 -2.63 -0.16
CA LEU A 128 -5.49 -3.59 0.62
C LEU A 128 -5.82 -5.04 0.27
N SER A 129 -7.10 -5.35 0.03
CA SER A 129 -7.52 -6.69 -0.40
C SER A 129 -6.95 -7.05 -1.78
N TYR A 130 -6.87 -6.07 -2.68
CA TYR A 130 -6.20 -6.24 -3.96
C TYR A 130 -4.70 -6.51 -3.77
N PHE A 131 -4.00 -5.70 -2.97
CA PHE A 131 -2.58 -5.94 -2.69
C PHE A 131 -2.32 -7.27 -2.00
N ALA A 132 -3.17 -7.70 -1.07
CA ALA A 132 -3.06 -9.01 -0.44
C ALA A 132 -3.24 -10.14 -1.46
N LYS A 133 -4.21 -10.05 -2.37
CA LYS A 133 -4.40 -11.03 -3.45
C LYS A 133 -3.22 -11.05 -4.42
N SER A 134 -2.72 -9.88 -4.83
CA SER A 134 -1.54 -9.79 -5.68
C SER A 134 -0.31 -10.39 -5.01
N ALA A 135 -0.12 -10.13 -3.71
CA ALA A 135 0.94 -10.73 -2.93
C ALA A 135 0.80 -12.26 -2.75
N GLU A 136 -0.42 -12.78 -2.60
CA GLU A 136 -0.67 -14.21 -2.52
C GLU A 136 -0.43 -14.91 -3.88
N GLN A 137 -0.77 -14.26 -5.00
CA GLN A 137 -0.67 -14.82 -6.35
C GLN A 137 0.74 -14.70 -6.95
N GLU A 138 1.38 -13.56 -6.78
CA GLU A 138 2.67 -13.22 -7.42
C GLU A 138 3.84 -13.15 -6.43
N GLY A 139 3.56 -13.34 -5.13
CA GLY A 139 4.54 -13.16 -4.07
C GLY A 139 4.93 -11.69 -3.87
N LEU A 140 5.91 -11.46 -3.00
CA LEU A 140 6.49 -10.14 -2.78
C LEU A 140 7.10 -9.54 -4.07
N GLY A 141 7.51 -10.38 -5.02
CA GLY A 141 8.08 -9.96 -6.29
C GLY A 141 7.07 -9.24 -7.18
N GLY A 142 5.82 -9.72 -7.24
CA GLY A 142 4.75 -9.03 -7.97
C GLY A 142 4.36 -7.71 -7.32
N LEU A 143 4.28 -7.69 -5.98
CA LEU A 143 4.05 -6.47 -5.22
C LEU A 143 5.16 -5.43 -5.46
N LEU A 144 6.44 -5.81 -5.33
CA LEU A 144 7.56 -4.90 -5.62
C LEU A 144 7.56 -4.39 -7.06
N SER A 145 7.12 -5.23 -8.00
CA SER A 145 6.98 -4.84 -9.42
C SER A 145 5.80 -3.87 -9.63
N MET A 146 4.76 -3.93 -8.80
CA MET A 146 3.66 -2.96 -8.79
C MET A 146 4.08 -1.62 -8.16
N PHE A 147 4.96 -1.65 -7.17
CA PHE A 147 5.53 -0.46 -6.52
C PHE A 147 6.71 0.11 -7.33
N GLY A 148 6.84 -0.29 -8.61
CA GLY A 148 7.82 0.20 -9.57
C GLY A 148 9.29 0.07 -9.15
N GLY A 149 9.56 -0.86 -8.22
CA GLY A 149 10.91 -1.24 -7.88
C GLY A 149 11.51 -2.09 -8.99
N ASN A 150 12.65 -1.68 -9.53
CA ASN A 150 13.63 -2.68 -9.92
C ASN A 150 13.83 -3.59 -8.71
N SER A 151 13.40 -4.84 -8.83
CA SER A 151 13.52 -5.86 -7.78
C SER A 151 14.95 -6.05 -7.26
N LYS A 152 15.95 -5.44 -7.91
CA LYS A 152 17.35 -5.41 -7.49
C LYS A 152 17.70 -4.28 -6.51
N ASP A 153 17.07 -3.11 -6.65
CA ASP A 153 17.42 -1.92 -5.88
C ASP A 153 16.57 -1.83 -4.59
N ILE A 154 15.26 -2.06 -4.69
CA ILE A 154 14.39 -2.10 -3.50
C ILE A 154 14.62 -3.38 -2.70
N ALA A 155 14.79 -4.55 -3.34
CA ALA A 155 15.19 -5.73 -2.57
C ALA A 155 16.61 -5.58 -2.06
N GLY A 156 17.51 -4.86 -2.74
CA GLY A 156 18.85 -4.55 -2.23
C GLY A 156 18.78 -3.70 -0.96
N ASP A 157 17.98 -2.64 -0.95
CA ASP A 157 17.79 -1.78 0.22
C ASP A 157 17.00 -2.48 1.33
N LEU A 158 15.98 -3.27 1.00
CA LEU A 158 15.21 -4.03 1.98
C LEU A 158 16.01 -5.22 2.55
N LEU A 159 16.91 -5.84 1.77
CA LEU A 159 17.81 -6.91 2.23
C LEU A 159 19.01 -6.36 3.01
N ASN A 160 19.44 -5.13 2.73
CA ASN A 160 20.50 -4.43 3.46
C ASN A 160 19.98 -3.73 4.73
N ASN A 161 18.72 -3.26 4.73
CA ASN A 161 18.14 -2.48 5.84
C ASN A 161 17.23 -3.35 6.74
N ALA A 162 16.51 -4.34 6.18
CA ALA A 162 15.96 -5.43 6.99
C ALA A 162 17.03 -6.52 7.14
N GLY A 163 17.74 -6.53 8.27
CA GLY A 163 18.88 -7.42 8.56
C GLY A 163 18.58 -8.92 8.52
N GLY A 164 18.34 -9.49 7.34
CA GLY A 164 17.50 -10.67 7.22
C GLY A 164 17.87 -11.69 6.15
N VAL A 165 19.11 -11.77 5.67
CA VAL A 165 19.64 -13.00 5.00
C VAL A 165 21.10 -13.31 5.39
N GLN A 166 21.88 -12.30 5.79
CA GLN A 166 23.25 -12.53 6.28
C GLN A 166 23.29 -13.33 7.60
N GLY A 167 22.25 -13.23 8.43
CA GLY A 167 22.14 -13.97 9.70
C GLY A 167 21.77 -15.45 9.56
N LEU A 168 21.07 -15.84 8.49
CA LEU A 168 20.64 -17.22 8.24
C LEU A 168 21.71 -18.02 7.47
N ILE A 169 22.37 -17.41 6.49
CA ILE A 169 23.44 -18.07 5.73
C ILE A 169 24.74 -18.15 6.56
N GLY A 170 25.00 -17.16 7.43
CA GLY A 170 26.14 -17.18 8.36
C GLY A 170 26.05 -18.27 9.44
N LYS A 171 24.84 -18.66 9.87
CA LYS A 171 24.64 -19.72 10.88
C LYS A 171 24.65 -21.13 10.31
N LEU A 172 24.32 -21.32 9.03
CA LEU A 172 24.37 -22.64 8.37
C LEU A 172 25.75 -22.96 7.80
N GLY A 173 26.53 -21.96 7.39
CA GLY A 173 27.92 -22.16 6.94
C GLY A 173 28.91 -22.51 8.06
N GLY A 174 28.59 -22.19 9.32
CA GLY A 174 29.43 -22.49 10.49
C GLY A 174 29.33 -23.92 11.04
N PHE A 175 28.29 -24.67 10.65
CA PHE A 175 28.03 -26.00 11.21
C PHE A 175 28.73 -27.15 10.47
N PHE A 176 29.25 -26.92 9.25
CA PHE A 176 29.93 -27.93 8.44
C PHE A 176 31.47 -27.79 8.43
N ARG A 177 32.05 -26.94 9.29
CA ARG A 177 33.50 -26.78 9.43
C ARG A 177 34.04 -27.22 10.79
N LYS A 178 33.68 -28.43 11.22
CA LYS A 178 34.48 -29.20 12.18
C LYS A 178 34.11 -30.69 12.10
N GLY A 179 34.98 -31.46 11.47
CA GLY A 179 34.90 -32.91 11.28
C GLY A 179 35.98 -33.34 10.30
#